data_AF-A0A2S3QJ31-F1
#
_entry.id   AF-A0A2S3QJ31-F1
#
_cell.length_a   1.000
_cell.length_b   1.000
_cell.length_c   1.000
_cell.angle_alpha   90.00
_cell.angle_beta   90.00
_cell.angle_gamma   90.00
#
_symmetry.space_group_name_H-M   'P 1'
#
loop_
_entity.id
_entity.type
_entity.pdbx_description
1 polymer ?
#
loop_
_entity_poly.entity_id
_entity_poly.type
_entity_poly.pdbx_seq_one_letter_code
_entity_poly.pdbx_strand_id
1 'polypeptide(L)'
;MARYQVSSRWLTVLRLIDGLYFFWRGIFKLYTPTSVWLVPRVTAALPTTPLAPIIRTYIFPHVATFGLTVGIIELVCGGLLVLARGGRIPPIILAVLNGIFFLTLGFKEPHDMELNLLMGTMNVMFASTIVVHRKHREKAA
;
A
#
# COMPACT_ATOMS: atom_id res chain seq x y z
N MET A 1 22.17 20.47 10.29
CA MET A 1 21.28 19.35 9.91
C MET A 1 21.30 19.20 8.39
N ALA A 2 22.02 18.20 7.89
CA ALA A 2 22.05 17.88 6.47
C ALA A 2 20.66 17.41 6.04
N ARG A 3 19.88 18.31 5.42
CA ARG A 3 18.65 17.93 4.73
C ARG A 3 19.08 17.03 3.57
N TYR A 4 18.90 15.73 3.73
CA TYR A 4 19.01 14.76 2.64
C TYR A 4 18.06 15.22 1.52
N GLN A 5 18.60 15.96 0.56
CA GLN A 5 17.96 16.16 -0.74
C GLN A 5 18.08 14.82 -1.47
N VAL A 6 17.25 13.85 -1.10
CA VAL A 6 17.01 12.70 -1.96
C VAL A 6 16.56 13.30 -3.29
N SER A 7 17.40 13.16 -4.32
CA SER A 7 17.15 13.81 -5.60
C SER A 7 15.77 13.40 -6.10
N SER A 8 14.98 14.35 -6.64
CA SER A 8 13.60 14.06 -7.06
C SER A 8 13.52 12.93 -8.10
N ARG A 9 14.65 12.67 -8.79
CA ARG A 9 14.84 11.55 -9.71
C ARG A 9 14.79 10.19 -9.00
N TRP A 10 15.49 10.02 -7.87
CA TRP A 10 15.47 8.78 -7.10
C TRP A 10 14.08 8.46 -6.54
N LEU A 11 13.37 9.46 -6.03
CA LEU A 11 11.97 9.30 -5.57
C LEU A 11 11.04 8.91 -6.72
N THR A 12 11.27 9.43 -7.93
CA THR A 12 10.49 9.08 -9.12
C THR A 12 10.75 7.64 -9.56
N VAL A 13 12.02 7.20 -9.51
CA VAL A 13 12.40 5.81 -9.84
C VAL A 13 11.80 4.83 -8.83
N LEU A 14 11.94 5.09 -7.53
CA LEU A 14 11.36 4.23 -6.48
C LEU A 14 9.85 4.10 -6.64
N ARG A 15 9.17 5.22 -6.89
CA ARG A 15 7.72 5.21 -7.15
C ARG A 15 7.34 4.44 -8.41
N LEU A 16 8.14 4.51 -9.47
CA LEU A 16 7.89 3.74 -10.69
C LEU A 16 8.04 2.25 -10.43
N ILE A 17 9.08 1.85 -9.69
CA ILE A 17 9.31 0.47 -9.28
C ILE A 17 8.13 -0.03 -8.43
N ASP A 18 7.72 0.74 -7.41
CA ASP A 18 6.57 0.41 -6.58
C ASP A 18 5.29 0.30 -7.44
N GLY A 19 5.01 1.30 -8.27
CA GLY A 19 3.82 1.33 -9.12
C GLY A 19 3.75 0.15 -10.08
N LEU A 20 4.86 -0.20 -10.74
CA LEU A 20 4.96 -1.38 -11.60
C LEU A 20 4.80 -2.67 -10.82
N TYR A 21 5.37 -2.76 -9.61
CA TYR A 21 5.23 -3.91 -8.74
C TYR A 21 3.77 -4.13 -8.31
N PHE A 22 3.07 -3.07 -7.87
CA PHE A 22 1.65 -3.14 -7.52
C PHE A 22 0.77 -3.46 -8.74
N PHE A 23 1.09 -2.89 -9.91
CA PHE A 23 0.37 -3.17 -11.14
C PHE A 23 0.50 -4.64 -11.55
N TRP A 24 1.73 -5.17 -11.58
CA TRP A 24 1.99 -6.58 -11.83
C TRP A 24 1.31 -7.49 -10.80
N ARG A 25 1.36 -7.12 -9.52
CA ARG A 25 0.73 -7.90 -8.45
C ARG A 25 -0.80 -7.90 -8.57
N GLY A 26 -1.40 -6.78 -8.98
CA GLY A 26 -2.81 -6.68 -9.31
C GLY A 26 -3.20 -7.65 -10.42
N ILE A 27 -2.46 -7.64 -11.54
CA ILE A 27 -2.63 -8.61 -12.65
C ILE A 27 -2.54 -10.04 -12.10
N PHE A 28 -1.47 -10.37 -11.39
CA PHE A 28 -1.26 -11.70 -10.84
C PHE A 28 -2.45 -12.16 -9.97
N LYS A 29 -3.00 -11.28 -9.13
CA LYS A 29 -4.17 -11.59 -8.28
C LYS A 29 -5.49 -11.74 -9.03
N LEU A 30 -5.61 -11.13 -10.22
CA LEU A 30 -6.77 -11.31 -11.10
C LEU A 30 -6.73 -12.67 -11.82
N TYR A 31 -5.54 -13.15 -12.17
CA TYR A 31 -5.36 -14.43 -12.88
C TYR A 31 -5.13 -15.63 -11.96
N THR A 32 -4.78 -15.40 -10.68
CA THR A 32 -4.49 -16.47 -9.72
C THR A 32 -5.65 -16.61 -8.73
N PRO A 33 -6.21 -17.83 -8.55
CA PRO A 33 -7.26 -18.08 -7.58
C PRO A 33 -6.88 -17.58 -6.18
N THR A 34 -7.82 -16.92 -5.50
CA THR A 34 -7.58 -16.34 -4.17
C THR A 34 -7.21 -17.40 -3.12
N SER A 35 -7.65 -18.63 -3.31
CA SER A 35 -7.25 -19.79 -2.50
C SER A 35 -5.74 -20.08 -2.52
N VAL A 36 -5.02 -19.66 -3.56
CA VAL A 36 -3.57 -19.93 -3.70
C VAL A 36 -2.74 -18.90 -2.95
N TRP A 37 -3.14 -17.62 -2.98
CA TRP A 37 -2.31 -16.54 -2.44
C TRP A 37 -2.83 -15.97 -1.11
N LEU A 38 -4.13 -15.98 -0.86
CA LEU A 38 -4.73 -15.38 0.33
C LEU A 38 -4.93 -16.42 1.44
N VAL A 39 -5.56 -17.56 1.13
CA VAL A 39 -5.96 -18.55 2.15
C VAL A 39 -4.76 -19.09 2.95
N PRO A 40 -3.63 -19.50 2.36
CA PRO A 40 -2.50 -20.01 3.14
C PRO A 40 -1.89 -18.94 4.05
N ARG A 41 -1.86 -17.69 3.58
CA ARG A 41 -1.28 -16.55 4.31
C ARG A 41 -2.19 -16.12 5.45
N VAL A 42 -3.49 -15.99 5.19
CA VAL A 42 -4.48 -15.64 6.21
C VAL A 42 -4.61 -16.77 7.23
N THR A 43 -4.62 -18.04 6.83
CA THR A 43 -4.74 -19.16 7.78
C THR A 43 -3.52 -19.27 8.70
N ALA A 44 -2.30 -19.06 8.18
CA ALA A 44 -1.09 -19.00 9.01
C ALA A 44 -1.09 -17.85 10.02
N ALA A 45 -1.83 -16.79 9.69
CA ALA A 45 -1.92 -15.53 10.40
C ALA A 45 -3.01 -15.46 11.48
N LEU A 46 -4.09 -16.23 11.31
CA LEU A 46 -5.24 -16.25 12.23
C LEU A 46 -4.87 -16.48 13.70
N PRO A 47 -3.85 -17.29 14.08
CA PRO A 47 -3.54 -17.52 15.48
C PRO A 47 -2.98 -16.29 16.20
N THR A 48 -2.35 -15.37 15.47
CA THR A 48 -1.60 -14.23 16.05
C THR A 48 -2.27 -12.88 15.80
N THR A 49 -3.29 -12.81 14.93
CA THR A 49 -3.94 -11.55 14.57
C THR A 49 -5.16 -11.23 15.44
N PRO A 50 -5.27 -10.01 16.00
CA PRO A 50 -6.48 -9.58 16.71
C PRO A 50 -7.70 -9.43 15.78
N LEU A 51 -7.49 -9.40 14.45
CA LEU A 51 -8.56 -9.30 13.45
C LEU A 51 -9.12 -10.67 13.05
N ALA A 52 -8.67 -11.77 13.65
CA ALA A 52 -9.07 -13.13 13.31
C ALA A 52 -10.60 -13.36 13.28
N PRO A 53 -11.39 -12.81 14.22
CA PRO A 53 -12.85 -12.95 14.17
C PRO A 53 -13.46 -12.29 12.94
N ILE A 54 -13.03 -11.07 12.60
CA ILE A 54 -13.52 -10.32 11.45
C ILE A 54 -13.17 -11.03 10.14
N ILE A 55 -11.95 -11.55 10.04
CA ILE A 55 -11.48 -12.30 8.87
C ILE A 55 -12.33 -13.56 8.63
N ARG A 56 -12.58 -14.33 9.69
CA ARG A 56 -13.38 -15.57 9.60
C ARG A 56 -14.84 -15.28 9.23
N THR A 57 -15.42 -14.21 9.78
CA THR A 57 -16.83 -13.88 9.58
C THR A 57 -17.10 -13.17 8.25
N TYR A 58 -16.21 -12.28 7.80
CA TYR A 58 -16.49 -11.40 6.66
C TYR A 58 -15.58 -11.60 5.45
N ILE A 59 -14.37 -12.14 5.63
CA ILE A 59 -13.39 -12.28 4.53
C ILE A 59 -13.44 -13.68 3.91
N PHE A 60 -13.43 -14.74 4.73
CA PHE A 60 -13.46 -16.11 4.19
C PHE A 60 -14.71 -16.49 3.40
N PRO A 61 -15.95 -16.11 3.81
CA PRO A 61 -17.14 -16.41 3.01
C PRO A 61 -17.13 -15.72 1.64
N HIS A 62 -16.38 -14.63 1.51
CA HIS A 62 -16.30 -13.79 0.32
C HIS A 62 -14.90 -13.76 -0.28
N VAL A 63 -14.12 -14.83 -0.08
CA VAL A 63 -12.69 -14.87 -0.39
C VAL A 63 -12.40 -14.52 -1.86
N ALA A 64 -13.22 -15.00 -2.79
CA ALA A 64 -13.06 -14.71 -4.22
C ALA A 64 -13.32 -13.23 -4.55
N THR A 65 -14.43 -12.67 -4.05
CA THR A 65 -14.79 -11.27 -4.25
C THR A 65 -13.77 -10.33 -3.59
N PHE A 66 -13.31 -10.69 -2.40
CA PHE A 66 -12.28 -9.95 -1.69
C PHE A 66 -10.95 -9.97 -2.45
N GLY A 67 -10.52 -11.13 -2.95
CA GLY A 67 -9.30 -11.25 -3.74
C GLY A 67 -9.34 -10.44 -5.04
N LEU A 68 -10.47 -10.48 -5.75
CA LEU A 68 -10.70 -9.68 -6.95
C LEU A 68 -10.67 -8.18 -6.64
N THR A 69 -11.32 -7.76 -5.54
CA THR A 69 -11.32 -6.37 -5.09
C THR A 69 -9.91 -5.87 -4.80
N VAL A 70 -9.12 -6.66 -4.05
CA VAL A 70 -7.71 -6.34 -3.77
C VAL A 70 -6.88 -6.27 -5.05
N GLY A 71 -7.09 -7.20 -6.00
CA GLY A 71 -6.42 -7.20 -7.29
C GLY A 71 -6.72 -5.95 -8.13
N ILE A 72 -7.99 -5.54 -8.20
CA ILE A 72 -8.42 -4.31 -8.89
C ILE A 72 -7.81 -3.07 -8.25
N ILE A 73 -7.83 -2.97 -6.91
CA ILE A 73 -7.26 -1.81 -6.22
C ILE A 73 -5.76 -1.72 -6.49
N GLU A 74 -5.02 -2.84 -6.41
CA GLU A 74 -3.58 -2.85 -6.70
C GLU A 74 -3.26 -2.50 -8.15
N LEU A 75 -4.06 -2.98 -9.10
CA LEU A 75 -3.94 -2.64 -10.52
C LEU A 75 -4.14 -1.13 -10.73
N VAL A 76 -5.24 -0.57 -10.22
CA VAL A 76 -5.61 0.83 -10.40
C VAL A 76 -4.60 1.74 -9.69
N CYS A 77 -4.29 1.46 -8.43
CA CYS A 77 -3.34 2.25 -7.64
C CYS A 77 -1.91 2.13 -8.18
N GLY A 78 -1.48 0.95 -8.62
CA GLY A 78 -0.19 0.75 -9.28
C GLY A 78 -0.08 1.54 -10.58
N GLY A 79 -1.12 1.49 -11.43
CA GLY A 79 -1.19 2.31 -12.64
C GLY A 79 -1.17 3.81 -12.34
N LEU A 80 -1.92 4.25 -11.34
CA LEU A 80 -1.90 5.65 -10.89
C LEU A 80 -0.55 6.09 -10.34
N LEU A 81 0.21 5.21 -9.67
CA LEU A 81 1.58 5.53 -9.20
C LEU A 81 2.56 5.73 -10.35
N VAL A 82 2.42 4.94 -11.43
CA VAL A 82 3.22 5.08 -12.65
C VAL A 82 2.86 6.39 -13.38
N LEU A 83 1.57 6.70 -13.48
CA LEU A 83 1.07 7.85 -14.25
C LEU A 83 1.10 9.19 -13.51
N ALA A 84 0.89 9.20 -12.19
CA ALA A 84 0.86 10.43 -11.41
C ALA A 84 2.21 11.16 -11.55
N ARG A 85 2.22 12.48 -11.71
CA ARG A 85 3.44 13.29 -11.77
C ARG A 85 3.51 14.21 -10.55
N GLY A 86 4.27 13.78 -9.55
CA GLY A 86 4.54 14.56 -8.34
C GLY A 86 3.34 14.86 -7.43
N GLY A 87 3.58 15.66 -6.40
CA GLY A 87 2.56 16.10 -5.44
C GLY A 87 2.19 15.06 -4.36
N ARG A 88 1.05 15.28 -3.71
CA ARG A 88 0.55 14.46 -2.59
C ARG A 88 -0.12 13.15 -3.01
N ILE A 89 -0.39 12.96 -4.30
CA ILE A 89 -1.16 11.82 -4.81
C ILE A 89 -0.38 10.50 -4.65
N PRO A 90 0.89 10.39 -5.08
CA PRO A 90 1.67 9.16 -4.89
C PRO A 90 1.77 8.68 -3.42
N PRO A 91 2.11 9.53 -2.43
CA PRO A 91 2.17 9.06 -1.06
C PRO A 91 0.80 8.64 -0.50
N ILE A 92 -0.29 9.29 -0.89
CA ILE A 92 -1.64 8.85 -0.47
C ILE A 92 -1.96 7.46 -1.05
N ILE A 93 -1.64 7.25 -2.33
CA ILE A 93 -1.85 5.93 -2.96
C ILE A 93 -1.02 4.86 -2.26
N LEU A 94 0.25 5.13 -1.95
CA LEU A 94 1.10 4.19 -1.21
C LEU A 94 0.58 3.94 0.21
N ALA A 95 0.01 4.94 0.89
CA ALA A 95 -0.61 4.75 2.20
C ALA A 95 -1.83 3.82 2.13
N VAL A 96 -2.69 3.98 1.11
CA VAL A 96 -3.83 3.08 0.86
C VAL A 96 -3.36 1.66 0.57
N LEU A 97 -2.35 1.50 -0.29
CA LEU A 97 -1.79 0.19 -0.63
C LEU A 97 -1.15 -0.50 0.58
N ASN A 98 -0.44 0.23 1.43
CA ASN A 98 0.12 -0.29 2.68
C ASN A 98 -0.96 -0.65 3.71
N GLY A 99 -2.05 0.12 3.78
CA GLY A 99 -3.21 -0.21 4.61
C GLY A 99 -3.90 -1.49 4.15
N ILE A 100 -4.08 -1.67 2.85
CA ILE A 100 -4.63 -2.92 2.29
C ILE A 100 -3.69 -4.08 2.59
N PHE A 101 -2.38 -3.91 2.43
CA PHE A 101 -1.40 -4.93 2.83
C PHE A 101 -1.48 -5.30 4.30
N PHE A 102 -1.56 -4.31 5.18
CA PHE A 102 -1.73 -4.51 6.61
C PHE A 102 -2.96 -5.36 6.91
N LEU A 103 -4.10 -5.06 6.27
CA LEU A 103 -5.35 -5.79 6.47
C LEU A 103 -5.38 -7.18 5.80
N THR A 104 -4.60 -7.39 4.74
CA THR A 104 -4.66 -8.61 3.90
C THR A 104 -3.53 -9.60 4.15
N LEU A 105 -2.36 -9.14 4.59
CA LEU A 105 -1.09 -9.87 4.44
C LEU A 105 -0.08 -9.63 5.57
N GLY A 106 -0.32 -8.68 6.49
CA GLY A 106 0.63 -8.28 7.55
C GLY A 106 0.77 -9.27 8.70
N PHE A 107 0.77 -10.58 8.44
CA PHE A 107 0.56 -11.54 9.52
C PHE A 107 1.38 -12.83 9.40
N LYS A 108 2.28 -12.94 8.41
CA LYS A 108 3.23 -14.04 8.41
C LYS A 108 4.29 -13.80 9.51
N GLU A 109 4.73 -12.55 9.66
CA GLU A 109 5.71 -12.12 10.68
C GLU A 109 5.28 -10.76 11.28
N PRO A 110 5.33 -10.57 12.61
CA PRO A 110 4.94 -9.29 13.25
C PRO A 110 5.77 -8.10 12.77
N HIS A 111 7.00 -8.34 12.30
CA HIS A 111 7.85 -7.33 11.67
C HIS A 111 7.29 -6.78 10.35
N ASP A 112 6.59 -7.61 9.56
CA ASP A 112 5.93 -7.17 8.33
C ASP A 112 4.74 -6.24 8.64
N MET A 113 4.07 -6.48 9.77
CA MET A 113 2.96 -5.66 10.24
C MET A 113 3.45 -4.25 10.63
N GLU A 114 4.49 -4.19 11.46
CA GLU A 114 5.12 -2.96 11.90
C GLU A 114 5.71 -2.18 10.73
N LEU A 115 6.37 -2.86 9.79
CA LEU A 115 6.95 -2.25 8.60
C LEU A 115 5.88 -1.64 7.69
N ASN A 116 4.77 -2.35 7.43
CA ASN A 116 3.68 -1.81 6.60
C ASN A 116 2.99 -0.61 7.26
N LEU A 117 2.80 -0.64 8.58
CA LEU A 117 2.25 0.49 9.34
C LEU A 117 3.20 1.68 9.32
N LEU A 118 4.50 1.45 9.51
CA LEU A 118 5.54 2.47 9.48
C LEU A 118 5.66 3.10 8.09
N MET A 119 5.69 2.29 7.03
CA MET A 119 5.67 2.79 5.65
C MET A 119 4.39 3.57 5.34
N GLY A 120 3.22 3.08 5.78
CA GLY A 120 1.95 3.80 5.65
C GLY A 120 1.97 5.17 6.34
N THR A 121 2.48 5.21 7.58
CA THR A 121 2.59 6.44 8.37
C THR A 121 3.59 7.42 7.75
N MET A 122 4.73 6.93 7.28
CA MET A 122 5.73 7.74 6.56
C MET A 122 5.13 8.36 5.29
N ASN A 123 4.34 7.60 4.54
CA ASN A 123 3.65 8.09 3.35
C ASN A 123 2.64 9.20 3.69
N VAL A 124 1.84 9.05 4.75
CA VAL A 124 0.92 10.10 5.22
C VAL A 124 1.66 11.36 5.68
N MET A 125 2.76 11.19 6.42
CA MET A 125 3.61 12.31 6.86
C MET A 125 4.22 13.04 5.66
N PHE A 126 4.68 12.31 4.64
CA PHE A 126 5.22 12.90 3.42
C PHE A 126 4.16 13.67 2.63
N ALA A 127 2.95 13.13 2.50
CA ALA A 127 1.82 13.83 1.88
C ALA A 127 1.47 15.15 2.60
N SER A 128 1.47 15.12 3.94
CA SER A 128 1.17 16.28 4.78
C SER A 128 2.26 17.36 4.69
N THR A 129 3.53 16.95 4.68
CA THR A 129 4.68 17.87 4.58
C THR A 129 4.69 18.63 3.25
N ILE A 130 4.31 17.98 2.14
CA ILE A 130 4.17 18.63 0.83
C ILE A 130 3.12 19.76 0.87
N VAL A 131 2.02 19.56 1.61
CA VAL A 131 0.97 20.59 1.77
C VAL A 131 1.48 21.79 2.57
N VAL A 132 2.21 21.55 3.66
CA VAL A 132 2.77 22.62 4.50
C VAL A 132 3.77 23.45 3.70
N HIS A 133 4.67 22.82 2.94
CA HIS A 133 5.67 23.54 2.15
C HIS A 133 5.04 24.40 1.05
N ARG A 134 3.94 23.93 0.42
CA ARG A 134 3.20 24.71 -0.57
C ARG A 134 2.54 25.95 0.04
N LYS A 135 1.85 25.81 1.19
CA LYS A 135 1.21 26.94 1.88
C LYS A 135 2.19 28.00 2.34
N HIS A 136 3.39 27.61 2.79
CA HIS A 136 4.42 28.58 3.17
C HIS A 136 4.99 29.36 1.99
N ARG A 137 5.15 28.73 0.82
CA ARG A 137 5.57 29.44 -0.39
C ARG A 137 4.50 30.41 -0.91
N GLU A 138 3.23 30.02 -0.84
CA GLU A 138 2.10 30.89 -1.23
C GLU A 138 1.90 32.09 -0.30
N LYS A 139 2.37 32.03 0.95
CA LYS A 139 2.34 33.17 1.90
C LYS A 139 3.58 34.07 1.84
N ALA A 140 4.66 33.61 1.20
CA ALA A 140 5.92 34.34 1.10
C ALA A 140 6.11 35.04 -0.27
N ALA A 141 5.17 34.82 -1.19
CA ALA A 141 5.04 35.52 -2.47
C ALA A 141 3.87 36.50 -2.39
#